data_AF-A0AAV9UGW2-F1
#
_entry.id   AF-A0AAV9UGW2-F1
#
_cell.length_a   1.000
_cell.length_b   1.000
_cell.length_c   1.000
_cell.angle_alpha   90.00
_cell.angle_beta   90.00
_cell.angle_gamma   90.00
#
_symmetry.space_group_name_H-M   'P 1'
#
loop_
_entity.id
_entity.type
_entity.pdbx_description
1 polymer ?
#
loop_
_entity_poly.entity_id
_entity_poly.type
_entity_poly.pdbx_seq_one_letter_code
_entity_poly.pdbx_strand_id
1 'polypeptide(L)'
;MQLNEGGKYRLINVEGGTVLDLSKTDDISIVGWENNEGENQKWILGKNATGQWTFRNVERPTIFLGITTFPGVANSATLQDGTPLAGVPEPIGWDIWPDEDDAVYFRISRPGGFMPDLNVDLANGKPKNGTPILLWTKKPNTGKKVKKNQLWIFQSVI
;
A
#
# COMPACT_ATOMS: atom_id res chain seq x y z
N MET A 1 9.98 -12.87 7.81
CA MET A 1 8.64 -13.48 7.59
C MET A 1 8.46 -13.74 6.10
N GLN A 2 7.81 -14.83 5.69
CA GLN A 2 7.48 -15.10 4.29
C GLN A 2 6.01 -14.74 4.01
N LEU A 3 5.76 -13.97 2.96
CA LEU A 3 4.40 -13.67 2.50
C LEU A 3 3.87 -14.82 1.64
N ASN A 4 2.61 -15.19 1.85
CA ASN A 4 1.97 -16.31 1.17
C ASN A 4 0.84 -15.81 0.28
N GLU A 5 0.79 -16.33 -0.95
CA GLU A 5 -0.38 -16.16 -1.81
C GLU A 5 -1.62 -16.81 -1.15
N GLY A 6 -2.76 -16.14 -1.23
CA GLY A 6 -3.98 -16.48 -0.49
C GLY A 6 -3.96 -16.06 0.98
N GLY A 7 -2.83 -15.64 1.52
CA GLY A 7 -2.72 -15.14 2.90
C GLY A 7 -3.50 -13.85 3.10
N LYS A 8 -4.15 -13.72 4.26
CA LYS A 8 -4.89 -12.53 4.68
C LYS A 8 -4.03 -11.72 5.65
N TYR A 9 -3.86 -10.44 5.37
CA TYR A 9 -2.97 -9.57 6.11
C TYR A 9 -3.63 -8.23 6.44
N ARG A 10 -3.25 -7.71 7.61
CA ARG A 10 -3.35 -6.30 7.95
C ARG A 10 -1.99 -5.66 7.74
N LEU A 11 -1.95 -4.53 7.06
CA LEU A 11 -0.73 -3.79 6.80
C LEU A 11 -0.66 -2.61 7.76
N ILE A 12 0.31 -2.61 8.67
CA ILE A 12 0.48 -1.58 9.70
C ILE A 12 1.62 -0.66 9.29
N ASN A 13 1.37 0.64 9.21
CA ASN A 13 2.41 1.62 8.95
C ASN A 13 3.33 1.77 10.18
N VAL A 14 4.64 1.72 9.98
CA VAL A 14 5.61 1.71 11.08
C VAL A 14 5.73 3.07 11.78
N GLU A 15 5.49 4.19 11.09
CA GLU A 15 5.55 5.52 11.70
C GLU A 15 4.24 5.93 12.38
N GLY A 16 3.12 5.76 11.67
CA GLY A 16 1.82 6.20 12.17
C GLY A 16 1.09 5.17 13.05
N GLY A 17 1.46 3.89 13.00
CA GLY A 17 0.75 2.81 13.70
C GLY A 17 -0.68 2.52 13.18
N THR A 18 -1.14 3.25 12.18
CA THR A 18 -2.41 3.04 11.49
C THR A 18 -2.30 1.93 10.46
N VAL A 19 -3.44 1.37 10.07
CA VAL A 19 -3.54 0.28 9.10
C VAL A 19 -3.97 0.79 7.73
N LEU A 20 -3.59 0.04 6.69
CA LEU A 20 -4.08 0.25 5.32
C LEU A 20 -5.58 -0.07 5.25
N ASP A 21 -6.40 0.97 5.16
CA ASP A 21 -7.86 0.90 5.21
C ASP A 21 -8.47 1.28 3.85
N LEU A 22 -9.39 0.46 3.36
CA LEU A 22 -10.33 0.87 2.31
C LEU A 22 -11.48 1.61 2.96
N SER A 23 -11.61 2.91 2.67
CA SER A 23 -12.68 3.75 3.20
C SER A 23 -14.05 3.18 2.82
N LYS A 24 -14.87 2.88 3.83
CA LYS A 24 -16.26 2.46 3.65
C LYS A 24 -17.21 3.58 3.23
N THR A 25 -16.74 4.83 3.22
CA THR A 25 -17.56 5.99 2.84
C THR A 25 -17.77 6.04 1.34
N ASP A 26 -16.75 5.66 0.57
CA ASP A 26 -16.71 5.80 -0.89
C ASP A 26 -16.23 4.54 -1.62
N ASP A 27 -15.76 3.51 -0.90
CA ASP A 27 -15.17 2.28 -1.45
C ASP A 27 -14.02 2.56 -2.45
N ILE A 28 -13.42 3.75 -2.39
CA ILE A 28 -12.37 4.22 -3.29
C ILE A 28 -11.16 4.70 -2.50
N SER A 29 -11.35 5.51 -1.46
CA SER A 29 -10.21 6.11 -0.76
C SER A 29 -9.40 5.07 0.00
N ILE A 30 -8.07 5.07 -0.18
CA ILE A 30 -7.15 4.28 0.63
C ILE A 30 -6.46 5.19 1.63
N VAL A 31 -6.66 4.89 2.91
CA VAL A 31 -6.23 5.76 4.02
C VAL A 31 -5.57 4.97 5.13
N GLY A 32 -4.81 5.68 5.96
CA GLY A 32 -4.42 5.22 7.28
C GLY A 32 -5.59 5.39 8.24
N TRP A 33 -5.99 4.31 8.89
CA TRP A 33 -7.01 4.34 9.94
C TRP A 33 -6.54 3.56 11.18
N GLU A 34 -7.04 3.91 12.36
CA GLU A 34 -6.82 3.10 13.56
C GLU A 34 -7.32 1.67 13.33
N ASN A 35 -6.62 0.68 13.88
CA ASN A 35 -7.07 -0.69 13.74
C ASN A 35 -8.38 -0.88 14.53
N ASN A 36 -9.46 -1.22 13.83
CA ASN A 36 -10.77 -1.51 14.42
C ASN A 36 -11.22 -2.95 14.11
N GLU A 37 -10.29 -3.81 13.67
CA GLU A 37 -10.53 -5.20 13.29
C GLU A 37 -11.49 -5.40 12.09
N GLY A 38 -11.88 -4.33 11.40
CA GLY A 38 -12.78 -4.35 10.26
C GLY A 38 -12.24 -5.13 9.06
N GLU A 39 -13.13 -5.77 8.29
CA GLU A 39 -12.76 -6.51 7.07
C GLU A 39 -12.22 -5.57 5.97
N ASN A 40 -12.62 -4.30 5.98
CA ASN A 40 -12.11 -3.28 5.05
C ASN A 40 -10.62 -2.93 5.31
N GLN A 41 -10.07 -3.38 6.44
CA GLN A 41 -8.66 -3.22 6.85
C GLN A 41 -7.82 -4.49 6.60
N LYS A 42 -8.41 -5.50 5.96
CA LYS A 42 -7.79 -6.79 5.69
C LYS A 42 -7.67 -6.99 4.19
N TRP A 43 -6.51 -7.50 3.77
CA TRP A 43 -6.16 -7.66 2.37
C TRP A 43 -5.67 -9.08 2.11
N ILE A 44 -6.22 -9.72 1.08
CA ILE A 44 -5.78 -11.03 0.59
C ILE A 44 -4.70 -10.78 -0.46
N LEU A 45 -3.53 -11.37 -0.28
CA LEU A 45 -2.48 -11.34 -1.29
C LEU A 45 -2.75 -12.35 -2.39
N GLY A 46 -2.72 -11.89 -3.64
CA GLY A 46 -2.72 -12.73 -4.83
C GLY A 46 -1.48 -12.46 -5.68
N LYS A 47 -1.34 -13.16 -6.80
CA LYS A 47 -0.41 -12.78 -7.87
C LYS A 47 -1.12 -12.59 -9.20
N ASN A 48 -0.62 -11.65 -10.00
CA ASN A 48 -1.04 -11.53 -11.40
C ASN A 48 -0.26 -12.50 -12.30
N ALA A 49 -0.57 -12.52 -13.60
CA ALA A 49 0.08 -13.42 -14.57
C ALA A 49 1.60 -13.20 -14.71
N THR A 50 2.12 -12.04 -14.31
CA THR A 50 3.57 -11.72 -14.32
C THR A 50 4.26 -12.02 -12.98
N GLY A 51 3.53 -12.58 -12.01
CA GLY A 51 4.05 -12.94 -10.69
C GLY A 51 4.13 -11.81 -9.68
N GLN A 52 3.66 -10.60 -10.02
CA GLN A 52 3.60 -9.45 -9.12
C GLN A 52 2.43 -9.58 -8.16
N TRP A 53 2.59 -9.05 -6.96
CA TRP A 53 1.57 -9.13 -5.91
C TRP A 53 0.35 -8.29 -6.25
N THR A 54 -0.81 -8.77 -5.86
CA THR A 54 -2.07 -8.02 -5.87
C THR A 54 -2.66 -8.05 -4.47
N PHE A 55 -3.40 -7.02 -4.10
CA PHE A 55 -4.08 -6.94 -2.80
C PHE A 55 -5.57 -6.83 -3.05
N ARG A 56 -6.33 -7.85 -2.66
CA ARG A 56 -7.80 -7.83 -2.75
C ARG A 56 -8.39 -7.51 -1.38
N ASN A 57 -9.29 -6.54 -1.31
CA ASN A 57 -9.94 -6.21 -0.05
C ASN A 57 -10.85 -7.36 0.41
N VAL A 58 -10.90 -7.64 1.70
CA VAL A 58 -11.73 -8.74 2.22
C VAL A 58 -13.22 -8.35 2.28
N GLU A 59 -13.55 -7.13 2.68
CA GLU A 59 -14.94 -6.66 2.76
C GLU A 59 -15.55 -6.41 1.37
N ARG A 60 -14.73 -5.95 0.42
CA ARG A 60 -15.12 -5.68 -0.97
C ARG A 60 -14.27 -6.56 -1.90
N PRO A 61 -14.64 -7.84 -2.14
CA PRO A 61 -13.82 -8.77 -2.90
C PRO A 61 -13.66 -8.42 -4.39
N THR A 62 -14.42 -7.45 -4.90
CA THR A 62 -14.26 -6.89 -6.26
C THR A 62 -13.33 -5.68 -6.30
N ILE A 63 -12.81 -5.23 -5.16
CA ILE A 63 -11.95 -4.05 -5.03
C ILE A 63 -10.53 -4.47 -4.65
N PHE A 64 -9.56 -3.92 -5.36
CA PHE A 64 -8.14 -4.16 -5.19
C PHE A 64 -7.40 -2.87 -4.82
N LEU A 65 -6.26 -3.00 -4.15
CA LEU A 65 -5.34 -1.88 -3.96
C LEU A 65 -4.74 -1.49 -5.31
N GLY A 66 -4.97 -0.25 -5.71
CA GLY A 66 -4.46 0.29 -6.94
C GLY A 66 -4.25 1.79 -6.89
N ILE A 67 -4.28 2.39 -8.07
CA ILE A 67 -4.19 3.83 -8.28
C ILE A 67 -5.24 4.19 -9.33
N THR A 68 -5.86 5.35 -9.20
CA THR A 68 -6.70 5.88 -10.28
C THR A 68 -5.83 6.57 -11.32
N THR A 69 -5.12 5.80 -12.13
CA THR A 69 -4.49 6.30 -13.38
C THR A 69 -5.11 5.54 -14.55
N PHE A 70 -5.85 6.23 -15.40
CA PHE A 70 -6.58 5.63 -16.52
C PHE A 70 -5.86 5.88 -17.85
N PRO A 71 -5.44 4.84 -18.58
CA PRO A 71 -4.95 5.00 -19.96
C PRO A 71 -6.03 5.64 -20.84
N GLY A 72 -5.69 6.71 -21.56
CA GLY A 72 -6.61 7.40 -22.48
C GLY A 72 -7.40 8.57 -21.89
N VAL A 73 -7.21 8.91 -20.61
CA VAL A 73 -7.84 10.09 -19.97
C VAL A 73 -6.82 11.23 -19.85
N ALA A 74 -7.09 12.36 -20.49
CA ALA A 74 -6.30 13.58 -20.29
C ALA A 74 -6.34 13.97 -18.80
N ASN A 75 -5.16 14.19 -18.19
CA ASN A 75 -4.96 14.39 -16.75
C ASN A 75 -5.12 13.14 -15.85
N SER A 76 -5.08 11.92 -16.39
CA SER A 76 -4.68 10.75 -15.59
C SER A 76 -3.30 11.04 -15.00
N ALA A 77 -3.16 11.01 -13.67
CA ALA A 77 -1.91 11.38 -13.01
C ALA A 77 -0.73 10.64 -13.65
N THR A 78 0.29 11.40 -14.06
CA THR A 78 1.63 10.85 -14.21
C THR A 78 1.99 10.22 -12.87
N LEU A 79 2.35 8.93 -12.87
CA LEU A 79 2.88 8.27 -11.68
C LEU A 79 4.03 9.13 -11.11
N GLN A 80 3.77 9.77 -9.98
CA GLN A 80 4.66 10.75 -9.36
C GLN A 80 4.46 10.80 -7.84
N ASP A 81 5.37 11.49 -7.15
CA ASP A 81 5.24 11.81 -5.73
C ASP A 81 3.87 12.44 -5.43
N GLY A 82 3.15 11.85 -4.48
CA GLY A 82 1.84 12.31 -4.05
C GLY A 82 0.66 11.67 -4.79
N THR A 83 0.90 10.72 -5.70
CA THR A 83 -0.20 9.97 -6.35
C THR A 83 -0.98 9.19 -5.28
N PRO A 84 -2.29 9.43 -5.09
CA PRO A 84 -3.06 8.70 -4.10
C PRO A 84 -3.30 7.25 -4.54
N LEU A 85 -3.26 6.34 -3.58
CA LEU A 85 -3.78 4.99 -3.77
C LEU A 85 -5.30 5.01 -3.71
N ALA A 86 -5.90 4.05 -4.42
CA ALA A 86 -7.34 3.91 -4.53
C ALA A 86 -7.75 2.44 -4.56
N GLY A 87 -8.98 2.16 -4.15
CA GLY A 87 -9.71 0.95 -4.49
C GLY A 87 -10.05 0.95 -5.98
N VAL A 88 -9.69 -0.11 -6.69
CA VAL A 88 -9.93 -0.26 -8.14
C VAL A 88 -10.56 -1.62 -8.46
N PRO A 89 -11.38 -1.75 -9.51
CA PRO A 89 -11.95 -3.04 -9.90
C PRO A 89 -10.93 -3.97 -10.56
N GLU A 90 -9.97 -3.39 -11.30
CA GLU A 90 -8.92 -4.14 -11.99
C GLU A 90 -7.62 -4.15 -11.18
N PRO A 91 -7.11 -5.32 -10.77
CA PRO A 91 -5.90 -5.40 -9.97
C PRO A 91 -4.67 -4.93 -10.76
N ILE A 92 -3.81 -4.17 -10.08
CA ILE A 92 -2.47 -3.85 -10.57
C ILE A 92 -1.41 -4.62 -9.77
N GLY A 93 -0.24 -4.82 -10.39
CA GLY A 93 0.88 -5.53 -9.77
C GLY A 93 1.72 -4.64 -8.85
N TRP A 94 2.18 -5.20 -7.75
CA TRP A 94 3.04 -4.57 -6.77
C TRP A 94 4.28 -5.43 -6.53
N ASP A 95 5.41 -4.76 -6.33
CA ASP A 95 6.61 -5.42 -5.82
C ASP A 95 6.66 -5.25 -4.30
N ILE A 96 6.97 -6.33 -3.60
CA ILE A 96 7.06 -6.34 -2.13
C ILE A 96 8.41 -6.93 -1.74
N TRP A 97 9.20 -6.16 -1.00
CA TRP A 97 10.53 -6.55 -0.56
C TRP A 97 10.69 -6.26 0.93
N PRO A 98 11.40 -7.12 1.69
CA PRO A 98 11.89 -6.74 3.00
C PRO A 98 12.72 -5.45 2.90
N ASP A 99 12.62 -4.58 3.90
CA ASP A 99 13.47 -3.39 3.98
C ASP A 99 14.94 -3.78 4.14
N GLU A 100 15.83 -2.94 3.60
CA GLU A 100 17.26 -3.22 3.53
C GLU A 100 17.97 -3.20 4.89
N ASP A 101 17.44 -2.44 5.86
CA ASP A 101 18.03 -2.36 7.21
C ASP A 101 17.42 -3.34 8.20
N ASP A 102 16.12 -3.62 8.09
CA ASP A 102 15.39 -4.51 8.99
C ASP A 102 14.31 -5.29 8.24
N ALA A 103 14.56 -6.59 8.06
CA ALA A 103 13.69 -7.51 7.32
C ALA A 103 12.35 -7.82 8.03
N VAL A 104 12.10 -7.26 9.22
CA VAL A 104 10.76 -7.24 9.83
C VAL A 104 9.82 -6.29 9.06
N TYR A 105 10.37 -5.21 8.50
CA TYR A 105 9.60 -4.25 7.72
C TYR A 105 9.64 -4.59 6.24
N PHE A 106 8.58 -4.20 5.54
CA PHE A 106 8.44 -4.37 4.11
C PHE A 106 8.24 -3.02 3.42
N ARG A 107 8.77 -2.93 2.21
CA ARG A 107 8.46 -1.88 1.25
C ARG A 107 7.53 -2.45 0.20
N ILE A 108 6.53 -1.67 -0.16
CA ILE A 108 5.58 -1.97 -1.24
C ILE A 108 5.82 -0.92 -2.31
N SER A 109 6.19 -1.35 -3.51
CA SER A 109 6.65 -0.49 -4.59
C SER A 109 5.80 -0.69 -5.84
N ARG A 110 5.55 0.39 -6.57
CA ARG A 110 4.87 0.31 -7.87
C ARG A 110 5.91 0.08 -8.98
N PRO A 111 5.93 -1.10 -9.63
CA PRO A 111 6.76 -1.32 -10.81
C PRO A 111 6.30 -0.44 -11.97
N GLY A 112 7.25 0.25 -12.63
CA GLY A 112 6.92 1.16 -13.73
C GLY A 112 8.09 1.89 -14.39
N GLY A 113 9.34 1.49 -14.13
CA GLY A 113 10.52 2.11 -14.73
C GLY A 113 10.99 3.42 -14.06
N PHE A 114 10.55 3.68 -12.83
CA PHE A 114 11.03 4.80 -12.02
C PHE A 114 12.31 4.41 -11.30
N MET A 115 13.31 5.30 -11.29
CA MET A 115 14.50 5.16 -10.46
C MET A 115 14.71 6.46 -9.67
N PRO A 116 14.45 6.46 -8.34
CA PRO A 116 14.01 5.34 -7.51
C PRO A 116 12.54 4.93 -7.76
N ASP A 117 12.19 3.71 -7.37
CA ASP A 117 10.79 3.26 -7.33
C ASP A 117 9.91 4.17 -6.46
N LEU A 118 8.62 4.23 -6.76
CA LEU A 118 7.63 4.86 -5.88
C LEU A 118 7.09 3.84 -4.88
N ASN A 119 7.15 4.19 -3.60
CA ASN A 119 6.71 3.37 -2.48
C ASN A 119 5.38 3.84 -1.89
N VAL A 120 4.63 2.88 -1.35
CA VAL A 120 3.44 3.14 -0.53
C VAL A 120 3.84 3.87 0.75
N ASP A 121 3.32 5.07 0.93
CA ASP A 121 3.69 6.06 1.94
C ASP A 121 2.44 6.52 2.71
N LEU A 122 2.46 6.46 4.04
CA LEU A 122 1.48 7.16 4.87
C LEU A 122 1.84 8.65 4.90
N ALA A 123 0.97 9.52 4.40
CA ALA A 123 1.30 10.93 4.19
C ALA A 123 1.87 11.62 5.45
N ASN A 124 3.16 11.96 5.39
CA ASN A 124 3.93 12.56 6.50
C ASN A 124 3.93 11.73 7.80
N GLY A 125 3.68 10.42 7.74
CA GLY A 125 3.66 9.53 8.90
C GLY A 125 2.58 9.85 9.94
N LYS A 126 1.54 10.61 9.56
CA LYS A 126 0.55 11.10 10.53
C LYS A 126 -0.37 9.97 11.01
N PRO A 127 -0.51 9.74 12.33
CA PRO A 127 -1.36 8.69 12.88
C PRO A 127 -2.87 9.02 12.85
N LYS A 128 -3.27 10.09 12.15
CA LYS A 128 -4.66 10.56 12.15
C LYS A 128 -5.51 9.69 11.21
N ASN A 129 -6.67 9.23 11.67
CA ASN A 129 -7.66 8.57 10.83
C ASN A 129 -7.98 9.39 9.57
N GLY A 130 -7.96 8.72 8.42
CA GLY A 130 -8.18 9.34 7.12
C GLY A 130 -6.94 9.99 6.53
N THR A 131 -5.76 9.82 7.14
CA THR A 131 -4.50 10.27 6.51
C THR A 131 -4.31 9.51 5.19
N PRO A 132 -4.13 10.20 4.05
CA PRO A 132 -4.02 9.52 2.76
C PRO A 132 -2.82 8.59 2.69
N ILE A 133 -2.98 7.47 1.98
CA ILE A 133 -1.85 6.65 1.53
C ILE A 133 -1.50 7.06 0.10
N LEU A 134 -0.24 7.42 -0.11
CA LEU A 134 0.26 7.97 -1.35
C LEU A 134 1.39 7.10 -1.90
N LEU A 135 1.71 7.27 -3.18
CA LEU A 135 2.98 6.87 -3.75
C LEU A 135 4.00 8.00 -3.56
N TRP A 136 5.19 7.64 -3.11
CA TRP A 136 6.29 8.59 -2.97
C TRP A 136 7.63 7.92 -3.26
N THR A 137 8.53 8.63 -3.92
CA THR A 137 9.89 8.18 -4.26
C THR A 137 10.54 7.53 -3.05
N LYS A 138 11.05 6.30 -3.22
CA LYS A 138 11.76 5.54 -2.19
C LYS A 138 12.81 6.45 -1.57
N LYS A 139 12.69 6.70 -0.28
CA LYS A 139 13.73 7.40 0.47
C LYS A 139 14.70 6.36 1.04
N PRO A 140 16.01 6.52 0.77
CA PRO A 140 17.01 5.62 1.34
C PRO A 140 17.01 5.76 2.86
N ASN A 141 17.40 4.70 3.55
CA ASN A 141 17.57 4.76 5.00
C ASN A 141 18.93 5.37 5.40
N THR A 142 19.38 6.40 4.69
CA THR A 142 20.69 7.02 4.94
C THR A 142 20.57 8.20 5.93
N GLY A 143 21.47 8.23 6.92
CA GLY A 143 21.61 9.34 7.87
C GLY A 143 20.66 9.27 9.08
N LYS A 144 20.19 10.44 9.57
CA LYS A 144 19.50 10.59 10.87
C LYS A 144 18.01 10.23 10.90
N LYS A 145 17.38 9.87 9.77
CA LYS A 145 15.93 9.53 9.73
C LYS A 145 15.63 8.44 8.70
N VAL A 146 15.34 7.23 9.19
CA VAL A 146 14.60 6.20 8.44
C VAL A 146 13.20 6.73 8.13
N LYS A 147 12.76 6.65 6.88
CA LYS A 147 11.40 7.04 6.48
C LYS A 147 10.41 5.92 6.79
N LYS A 148 10.13 5.77 8.09
CA LYS A 148 9.25 4.75 8.65
C LYS A 148 7.83 4.84 8.09
N ASN A 149 7.41 6.00 7.61
CA ASN A 149 6.13 6.17 6.92
C ASN A 149 6.04 5.42 5.57
N GLN A 150 7.16 4.94 5.01
CA GLN A 150 7.21 4.06 3.83
C GLN A 150 7.41 2.58 4.16
N LEU A 151 7.42 2.24 5.46
CA LEU A 151 7.67 0.90 5.97
C LEU A 151 6.37 0.31 6.53
N TRP A 152 6.15 -0.97 6.23
CA TRP A 152 4.92 -1.67 6.57
C TRP A 152 5.21 -3.00 7.25
N ILE A 153 4.44 -3.32 8.28
CA ILE A 153 4.40 -4.65 8.89
C ILE A 153 3.20 -5.38 8.30
N PHE A 154 3.44 -6.59 7.80
CA PHE A 154 2.37 -7.49 7.36
C PHE A 154 1.99 -8.40 8.53
N GLN A 155 0.89 -8.08 9.21
CA GLN A 155 0.36 -8.92 10.28
C GLN A 155 -0.63 -9.93 9.69
N SER A 156 -0.33 -11.22 9.83
CA SER A 156 -1.25 -12.30 9.44
C SER A 156 -2.52 -12.24 10.28
N VAL A 157 -3.67 -12.39 9.64
CA VAL A 157 -5.00 -12.41 10.29
C VAL A 157 -5.78 -13.64 9.81
N ILE A 158 -6.56 -14.24 10.70
CA ILE A 158 -7.38 -15.43 10.41
C ILE A 158 -8.68 -15.00 9.72
#